data_AF-A0A395HUD3-F1
#
_entry.id   AF-A0A395HUD3-F1
#
_cell.length_a   1.000
_cell.length_b   1.000
_cell.length_c   1.000
_cell.angle_alpha   90.00
_cell.angle_beta   90.00
_cell.angle_gamma   90.00
#
_symmetry.space_group_name_H-M   'P 1'
#
loop_
_entity.id
_entity.type
_entity.pdbx_description
1 polymer ?
#
loop_
_entity_poly.entity_id
_entity_poly.type
_entity_poly.pdbx_seq_one_letter_code
_entity_poly.pdbx_strand_id
1 'polypeptide(L)'
;MFKPTKPLMRMRLRLTTKQVNGGYYKGNRTGAMGYFAKNGSYVIDWKKVRTYVVPEALDQFKLTPFVTKVMDPTQSKYIREIEKNDKMITIERALGGKDYLDMWALDNGREVLEQEIADRELIELEHQKAQNAAQKATKKARKAKKAAAAQATQ
;
A
#
# COMPACT_ATOMS: atom_id res chain seq x y z
N MET A 1 48.08 17.90 -18.19
CA MET A 1 46.65 17.88 -18.61
C MET A 1 46.50 16.89 -19.75
N PHE A 2 45.80 15.75 -19.53
CA PHE A 2 45.60 14.74 -20.58
C PHE A 2 44.73 15.30 -21.70
N LYS A 3 45.30 15.40 -22.90
CA LYS A 3 44.56 15.75 -24.12
C LYS A 3 44.23 14.43 -24.84
N PRO A 4 42.97 14.21 -25.24
CA PRO A 4 42.61 13.02 -26.00
C PRO A 4 43.36 12.99 -27.35
N THR A 5 43.65 11.79 -27.84
CA THR A 5 44.35 11.59 -29.11
C THR A 5 43.50 12.05 -30.30
N LYS A 6 44.14 12.49 -31.39
CA LYS A 6 43.50 13.03 -32.61
C LYS A 6 42.29 12.22 -33.14
N PRO A 7 42.30 10.86 -33.19
CA PRO A 7 41.12 10.10 -33.62
C PRO A 7 39.94 10.19 -32.63
N LEU A 8 40.20 10.20 -31.32
CA LEU A 8 39.16 10.38 -30.30
C LEU A 8 38.55 11.80 -30.34
N MET A 9 39.35 12.80 -30.71
CA MET A 9 38.87 14.17 -30.94
C MET A 9 37.92 14.30 -32.14
N ARG A 10 38.04 13.41 -33.14
CA ARG A 10 37.18 13.39 -34.34
C ARG A 10 35.92 12.53 -34.17
N MET A 11 35.80 11.82 -33.06
CA MET A 11 34.62 11.01 -32.74
C MET A 11 33.57 11.89 -32.06
N ARG A 12 32.29 11.82 -32.47
CA ARG A 12 31.16 12.57 -31.87
C ARG A 12 30.81 12.01 -30.48
N LEU A 13 31.74 12.12 -29.54
CA LEU A 13 31.56 11.70 -28.15
C LEU A 13 30.74 12.74 -27.39
N ARG A 14 29.92 12.28 -26.44
CA ARG A 14 29.11 13.17 -25.61
C ARG A 14 30.00 14.01 -24.69
N LEU A 15 29.68 15.29 -24.58
CA LEU A 15 30.38 16.20 -23.68
C LEU A 15 30.23 15.79 -22.20
N THR A 16 31.35 15.85 -21.48
CA THR A 16 31.50 15.64 -20.04
C THR A 16 32.05 16.90 -19.41
N THR A 17 31.95 17.01 -18.08
CA THR A 17 32.35 18.20 -17.32
C THR A 17 33.83 18.57 -17.46
N LYS A 18 34.69 17.64 -17.86
CA LYS A 18 36.16 17.85 -17.92
C LYS A 18 36.69 18.10 -19.34
N GLN A 19 35.82 18.08 -20.35
CA GLN A 19 36.22 18.22 -21.76
C GLN A 19 36.21 19.68 -22.26
N VAL A 20 35.41 20.55 -21.64
CA VAL A 20 35.25 21.95 -22.06
C VAL A 20 35.51 22.84 -20.85
N ASN A 21 36.18 23.98 -21.07
CA ASN A 21 36.39 24.99 -20.02
C ASN A 21 35.16 25.90 -19.88
N GLY A 22 35.12 26.74 -18.84
CA GLY A 22 34.24 27.92 -18.69
C GLY A 22 32.78 27.81 -19.16
N GLY A 23 31.83 27.74 -18.22
CA GLY A 23 30.39 27.89 -18.52
C GLY A 23 29.65 26.60 -18.85
N TYR A 24 30.34 25.50 -19.16
CA TYR A 24 29.70 24.19 -19.29
C TYR A 24 29.53 23.51 -17.92
N TYR A 25 28.35 23.67 -17.33
CA TYR A 25 27.95 22.95 -16.11
C TYR A 25 27.10 21.72 -16.45
N LYS A 26 27.46 20.55 -15.90
CA LYS A 26 26.69 19.31 -16.01
C LYS A 26 26.65 18.62 -14.66
N GLY A 27 25.47 18.42 -14.11
CA GLY A 27 25.28 17.84 -12.77
C GLY A 27 25.43 16.33 -12.71
N ASN A 28 25.65 15.80 -11.49
CA ASN A 28 25.86 14.37 -11.20
C ASN A 28 24.64 13.69 -10.55
N ARG A 29 23.42 14.19 -10.81
CA ARG A 29 22.16 13.68 -10.21
C ARG A 29 22.14 13.68 -8.67
N THR A 30 22.86 14.59 -8.04
CA THR A 30 22.83 14.76 -6.58
C THR A 30 21.46 15.19 -6.07
N GLY A 31 20.62 15.77 -6.92
CA GLY A 31 19.30 16.32 -6.55
C GLY A 31 19.40 17.79 -6.13
N ALA A 32 18.29 18.52 -6.21
CA ALA A 32 18.22 19.92 -5.79
C ALA A 32 17.86 19.99 -4.30
N MET A 33 18.83 20.36 -3.46
CA MET A 33 18.67 20.46 -1.99
C MET A 33 18.13 21.83 -1.53
N GLY A 34 17.60 22.64 -2.44
CA GLY A 34 17.37 24.05 -2.21
C GLY A 34 17.15 24.82 -3.50
N TYR A 35 17.41 26.12 -3.46
CA TYR A 35 17.24 27.03 -4.58
C TYR A 35 18.33 28.11 -4.62
N PHE A 36 18.56 28.66 -5.80
CA PHE A 36 19.45 29.81 -5.98
C PHE A 36 18.67 31.11 -5.69
N ALA A 37 19.21 31.96 -4.81
CA ALA A 37 18.70 33.30 -4.58
C ALA A 37 19.17 34.26 -5.70
N LYS A 38 18.51 35.42 -5.83
CA LYS A 38 18.80 36.41 -6.89
C LYS A 38 20.24 36.93 -6.87
N ASN A 39 20.90 36.88 -5.72
CA ASN A 39 22.30 37.27 -5.52
C ASN A 39 23.32 36.15 -5.90
N GLY A 40 22.86 35.03 -6.46
CA GLY A 40 23.71 33.89 -6.82
C GLY A 40 24.09 32.97 -5.65
N SER A 41 23.66 33.27 -4.43
CA SER A 41 23.84 32.38 -3.27
C SER A 41 22.89 31.18 -3.35
N TYR A 42 23.31 30.04 -2.78
CA TYR A 42 22.48 28.84 -2.69
C TYR A 42 21.88 28.73 -1.29
N VAL A 43 20.55 28.71 -1.19
CA VAL A 43 19.82 28.55 0.07
C VAL A 43 19.32 27.11 0.16
N ILE A 44 19.65 26.43 1.27
CA ILE A 44 19.31 25.02 1.51
C ILE A 44 17.88 24.92 2.05
N ASP A 45 17.08 24.03 1.46
CA ASP A 45 15.76 23.65 1.95
C ASP A 45 15.88 22.30 2.68
N TRP A 46 15.84 22.35 4.01
CA TRP A 46 15.99 21.18 4.87
C TRP A 46 14.92 20.10 4.64
N LYS A 47 13.76 20.42 4.04
CA LYS A 47 12.75 19.42 3.69
C LYS A 47 13.17 18.51 2.54
N LYS A 48 14.10 18.96 1.69
CA LYS A 48 14.61 18.20 0.54
C LYS A 48 15.90 17.45 0.86
N VAL A 49 16.52 17.74 2.00
CA VAL A 49 17.73 17.07 2.45
C VAL A 49 17.36 15.65 2.86
N ARG A 50 17.96 14.66 2.18
CA ARG A 50 17.75 13.24 2.47
C ARG A 50 18.44 12.88 3.79
N THR A 51 17.70 12.28 4.71
CA THR A 51 18.24 11.68 5.93
C THR A 51 18.12 10.16 5.85
N TYR A 52 19.09 9.44 6.39
CA TYR A 52 19.05 7.99 6.55
C TYR A 52 18.78 7.70 8.01
N VAL A 53 17.55 7.30 8.34
CA VAL A 53 17.12 7.06 9.72
C VAL A 53 17.67 5.72 10.18
N VAL A 54 18.49 5.76 11.22
CA VAL A 54 19.04 4.57 11.87
C VAL A 54 18.10 4.17 13.01
N PRO A 55 17.62 2.91 13.08
CA PRO A 55 16.79 2.45 14.19
C PRO A 55 17.51 2.56 15.54
N GLU A 56 16.74 2.82 16.60
CA GLU A 56 17.26 2.81 17.97
C GLU A 56 17.63 1.38 18.39
N ALA A 57 18.65 1.24 19.25
CA ALA A 57 19.14 -0.03 19.79
C ALA A 57 19.68 -1.08 18.77
N LEU A 58 20.26 -0.62 17.65
CA LEU A 58 20.91 -1.52 16.67
C LEU A 58 22.01 -2.41 17.29
N ASP A 59 22.72 -1.91 18.30
CA ASP A 59 23.79 -2.63 19.00
C ASP A 59 23.26 -3.80 19.86
N GLN A 60 22.01 -3.73 20.32
CA GLN A 60 21.38 -4.79 21.11
C GLN A 60 20.69 -5.84 20.22
N PHE A 61 20.66 -5.61 18.90
CA PHE A 61 19.92 -6.45 17.98
C PHE A 61 20.72 -7.72 17.65
N LYS A 62 20.08 -8.88 17.85
CA LYS A 62 20.74 -10.19 17.68
C LYS A 62 20.79 -10.66 16.23
N LEU A 63 20.06 -10.04 15.31
CA LEU A 63 20.02 -10.50 13.92
C LEU A 63 21.27 -10.05 13.17
N THR A 64 21.99 -11.03 12.62
CA THR A 64 23.16 -10.83 11.76
C THR A 64 22.79 -10.96 10.29
N PRO A 65 23.58 -10.41 9.36
CA PRO A 65 23.35 -10.56 7.92
C PRO A 65 23.52 -12.00 7.40
N PHE A 66 24.03 -12.91 8.23
CA PHE A 66 24.23 -14.32 7.91
C PHE A 66 23.37 -15.21 8.79
N VAL A 67 22.98 -16.35 8.23
CA VAL A 67 22.29 -17.44 8.91
C VAL A 67 23.21 -18.66 8.96
N THR A 68 23.07 -19.49 9.99
CA THR A 68 23.85 -20.73 10.13
C THR A 68 23.49 -21.74 9.06
N LYS A 69 24.50 -22.39 8.44
CA LYS A 69 24.31 -23.44 7.43
C LYS A 69 23.60 -24.71 7.93
N VAL A 70 23.50 -24.87 9.25
CA VAL A 70 22.78 -26.00 9.88
C VAL A 70 21.27 -25.87 9.66
N MET A 71 20.77 -24.64 9.46
CA MET A 71 19.37 -24.40 9.20
C MET A 71 19.12 -24.46 7.69
N ASP A 72 18.30 -25.42 7.26
CA ASP A 72 17.87 -25.50 5.87
C ASP A 72 16.96 -24.31 5.50
N PRO A 73 17.01 -23.82 4.25
CA PRO A 73 16.13 -22.76 3.79
C PRO A 73 14.65 -23.14 3.96
N THR A 74 13.91 -22.33 4.71
CA THR A 74 12.48 -22.56 4.93
C THR A 74 11.71 -22.27 3.66
N GLN A 75 10.98 -23.27 3.16
CA GLN A 75 10.12 -23.15 1.98
C GLN A 75 8.86 -22.33 2.29
N SER A 76 8.30 -21.69 1.27
CA SER A 76 7.07 -20.91 1.42
C SER A 76 5.86 -21.80 1.71
N LYS A 77 4.97 -21.36 2.61
CA LYS A 77 3.70 -22.06 2.91
C LYS A 77 2.62 -21.84 1.84
N TYR A 78 2.77 -20.76 1.08
CA TYR A 78 1.78 -20.32 0.10
C TYR A 78 2.07 -20.99 -1.24
N ILE A 79 1.36 -22.08 -1.48
CA ILE A 79 1.55 -22.92 -2.66
C ILE A 79 0.25 -22.92 -3.47
N ARG A 80 0.36 -22.86 -4.80
CA ARG A 80 -0.75 -23.11 -5.72
C ARG A 80 -0.39 -24.26 -6.64
N GLU A 81 -1.27 -25.24 -6.71
CA GLU A 81 -1.20 -26.30 -7.71
C GLU A 81 -1.85 -25.80 -9.00
N ILE A 82 -1.13 -25.91 -10.11
CA ILE A 82 -1.63 -25.57 -11.44
C ILE A 82 -1.49 -26.79 -12.33
N GLU A 83 -2.59 -27.17 -12.98
CA GLU A 83 -2.58 -28.18 -14.03
C GLU A 83 -2.02 -27.57 -15.32
N LYS A 84 -0.88 -28.10 -15.77
CA LYS A 84 -0.32 -27.75 -17.08
C LYS A 84 0.03 -29.04 -17.81
N ASN A 85 -0.60 -29.27 -18.96
CA ASN A 85 -0.34 -30.43 -19.83
C ASN A 85 -0.47 -31.77 -19.08
N ASP A 86 -1.61 -32.00 -18.42
CA ASP A 86 -1.93 -33.21 -17.65
C ASP A 86 -0.95 -33.55 -16.50
N LYS A 87 -0.19 -32.55 -16.04
CA LYS A 87 0.71 -32.66 -14.88
C LYS A 87 0.40 -31.57 -13.87
N MET A 88 0.29 -31.96 -12.60
CA MET A 88 0.16 -31.06 -11.46
C MET A 88 1.52 -30.42 -11.18
N ILE A 89 1.63 -29.10 -11.31
CA ILE A 89 2.84 -28.34 -10.97
C ILE A 89 2.55 -27.48 -9.75
N THR A 90 3.34 -27.69 -8.71
CA THR A 90 3.32 -26.92 -7.47
C THR A 90 4.14 -25.64 -7.66
N ILE A 91 3.49 -24.48 -7.64
CA ILE A 91 4.14 -23.16 -7.81
C ILE A 91 3.99 -22.36 -6.52
N GLU A 92 5.08 -21.72 -6.10
CA GLU A 92 5.07 -20.78 -4.98
C GLU A 92 4.21 -19.55 -5.33
N ARG A 93 3.26 -19.25 -4.45
CA ARG A 93 2.34 -18.12 -4.57
C ARG A 93 2.76 -17.03 -3.57
N ALA A 94 2.66 -15.77 -3.97
CA ALA A 94 2.82 -14.66 -3.03
C ALA A 94 1.63 -14.57 -2.03
N LEU A 95 1.89 -13.98 -0.87
CA LEU A 95 0.88 -13.67 0.14
C LEU A 95 -0.25 -12.84 -0.48
N GLY A 96 -1.48 -13.36 -0.44
CA GLY A 96 -2.66 -12.66 -0.93
C GLY A 96 -3.27 -11.74 0.14
N GLY A 97 -4.17 -10.87 -0.29
CA GLY A 97 -4.93 -10.01 0.63
C GLY A 97 -5.83 -10.80 1.58
N LYS A 98 -6.46 -11.90 1.13
CA LYS A 98 -7.27 -12.78 1.99
C LYS A 98 -6.41 -13.46 3.05
N ASP A 99 -5.28 -14.02 2.65
CA ASP A 99 -4.32 -14.66 3.55
C ASP A 99 -3.84 -13.67 4.64
N TYR A 100 -3.64 -12.40 4.28
CA TYR A 100 -3.32 -11.34 5.24
C TYR A 100 -4.49 -11.05 6.19
N LEU A 101 -5.73 -10.98 5.70
CA LEU A 101 -6.91 -10.78 6.55
C LEU A 101 -7.08 -11.92 7.55
N ASP A 102 -6.84 -13.17 7.12
CA ASP A 102 -6.91 -14.33 8.00
C ASP A 102 -5.82 -14.27 9.07
N MET A 103 -4.57 -13.94 8.71
CA MET A 103 -3.50 -13.73 9.71
C MET A 103 -3.82 -12.57 10.66
N TRP A 104 -4.32 -11.45 10.13
CA TRP A 104 -4.67 -10.28 10.92
C TRP A 104 -5.79 -10.59 11.91
N ALA A 105 -6.81 -11.35 11.49
CA ALA A 105 -7.91 -11.77 12.35
C ALA A 105 -7.46 -12.72 13.47
N LEU A 106 -6.48 -13.58 13.19
CA LEU A 106 -5.87 -14.47 14.19
C LEU A 106 -5.05 -13.69 15.23
N ASP A 107 -4.27 -12.70 14.80
CA ASP A 107 -3.40 -11.92 15.69
C ASP A 107 -4.18 -10.88 16.52
N ASN A 108 -5.25 -10.30 15.96
CA ASN A 108 -6.00 -9.17 16.55
C ASN A 108 -7.42 -9.58 16.99
N GLY A 109 -7.57 -10.75 17.60
CA GLY A 109 -8.88 -11.31 17.95
C GLY A 109 -9.79 -10.37 18.76
N ARG A 110 -9.22 -9.45 19.57
CA ARG A 110 -10.01 -8.46 20.32
C ARG A 110 -10.72 -7.45 19.43
N GLU A 111 -10.00 -6.87 18.46
CA GLU A 111 -10.57 -5.87 17.55
C GLU A 111 -11.64 -6.50 16.64
N VAL A 112 -11.42 -7.75 16.23
CA VAL A 112 -12.38 -8.52 15.44
C VAL A 112 -13.67 -8.77 16.21
N LEU A 113 -13.58 -9.20 17.48
CA LEU A 113 -14.76 -9.43 18.33
C LEU A 113 -15.55 -8.14 18.55
N GLU A 114 -14.86 -7.02 18.79
CA GLU A 114 -15.52 -5.72 18.94
C GLU A 114 -16.25 -5.29 17.66
N GLN A 115 -15.65 -5.52 16.48
CA GLN A 115 -16.32 -5.29 15.19
C GLN A 115 -17.52 -6.21 14.98
N GLU A 116 -17.41 -7.51 15.28
CA GLU A 116 -18.52 -8.46 15.13
C GLU A 116 -19.72 -8.09 16.01
N ILE A 117 -19.47 -7.60 17.23
CA ILE A 117 -20.54 -7.13 18.13
C ILE A 117 -21.21 -5.91 17.52
N ALA A 118 -20.45 -4.92 17.06
CA ALA A 118 -20.99 -3.71 16.45
C ALA A 118 -21.82 -4.01 15.19
N ASP A 119 -21.37 -4.95 14.35
CA ASP A 119 -22.09 -5.38 13.16
C ASP A 119 -23.41 -6.08 13.51
N ARG A 120 -23.42 -6.94 14.55
CA ARG A 120 -24.65 -7.58 15.05
C ARG A 120 -25.65 -6.56 15.56
N GLU A 121 -25.19 -5.59 16.36
CA GLU A 121 -26.04 -4.50 16.87
C GLU A 121 -26.66 -3.69 15.73
N LEU A 122 -25.88 -3.37 14.69
CA LEU A 122 -26.38 -2.69 13.49
C LEU A 122 -27.46 -3.51 12.78
N ILE A 123 -27.22 -4.80 12.56
CA ILE A 123 -28.17 -5.71 11.92
C ILE A 123 -29.48 -5.79 12.72
N GLU A 124 -29.40 -5.88 14.05
CA GLU A 124 -30.58 -5.89 14.93
C GLU A 124 -31.38 -4.58 14.81
N LEU A 125 -30.70 -3.44 14.80
CA LEU A 125 -31.33 -2.13 14.63
C LEU A 125 -32.02 -2.01 13.25
N GLU A 126 -31.39 -2.52 12.20
CA GLU A 126 -31.99 -2.57 10.85
C GLU A 126 -33.23 -3.46 10.82
N HIS A 127 -33.16 -4.65 11.42
CA HIS A 127 -34.32 -5.55 11.56
C HIS A 127 -35.46 -4.90 12.35
N GLN A 128 -35.18 -4.24 13.47
CA GLN A 128 -36.19 -3.53 14.26
C GLN A 128 -36.82 -2.40 13.45
N LYS A 129 -36.02 -1.60 12.73
CA LYS A 129 -36.53 -0.56 11.83
C LYS A 129 -37.43 -1.14 10.74
N ALA A 130 -37.04 -2.25 10.13
CA ALA A 130 -37.82 -2.94 9.10
C ALA A 130 -39.14 -3.50 9.64
N GLN A 131 -39.12 -4.14 10.82
CA GLN A 131 -40.33 -4.62 11.50
C GLN A 131 -41.28 -3.47 11.84
N ASN A 132 -40.75 -2.38 12.39
CA ASN A 132 -41.52 -1.18 12.70
C ASN A 132 -42.14 -0.55 11.44
N ALA A 133 -41.40 -0.51 10.33
CA ALA A 133 -41.90 -0.05 9.03
C ALA A 133 -43.02 -0.95 8.48
N ALA A 134 -42.85 -2.27 8.55
CA ALA A 134 -43.85 -3.26 8.12
C ALA A 134 -45.13 -3.16 8.97
N GLN A 135 -45.03 -3.02 10.29
CA GLN A 135 -46.17 -2.80 11.17
C GLN A 135 -46.90 -1.48 10.86
N LYS A 136 -46.17 -0.41 10.54
CA LYS A 136 -46.79 0.85 10.09
C LYS A 136 -47.50 0.68 8.75
N ALA A 137 -46.92 -0.05 7.81
CA ALA A 137 -47.52 -0.32 6.51
C ALA A 137 -48.80 -1.17 6.62
N THR A 138 -48.80 -2.23 7.43
CA THR A 138 -50.00 -3.07 7.66
C THR A 138 -51.10 -2.28 8.37
N LYS A 139 -50.77 -1.47 9.39
CA LYS A 139 -51.73 -0.55 10.03
C LYS A 139 -52.31 0.45 9.03
N LYS A 140 -51.49 1.02 8.15
CA LYS A 140 -51.93 1.95 7.08
C LYS A 140 -52.85 1.25 6.07
N ALA A 141 -52.49 0.04 5.62
CA ALA A 141 -53.32 -0.77 4.73
C ALA A 141 -54.66 -1.16 5.38
N ARG A 142 -54.66 -1.54 6.66
CA ARG A 142 -55.89 -1.83 7.41
C ARG A 142 -56.78 -0.59 7.55
N LYS A 143 -56.19 0.58 7.80
CA LYS A 143 -56.92 1.86 7.85
C LYS A 143 -57.51 2.22 6.47
N ALA A 144 -56.76 2.05 5.39
CA ALA A 144 -57.25 2.27 4.03
C ALA A 144 -58.40 1.31 3.65
N LYS A 145 -58.28 0.02 4.00
CA LYS A 145 -59.34 -0.97 3.77
C LYS A 145 -60.61 -0.66 4.58
N LYS A 146 -60.47 -0.20 5.82
CA LYS A 146 -61.61 0.25 6.65
C LYS A 146 -62.27 1.52 6.09
N ALA A 147 -61.49 2.46 5.56
CA ALA A 147 -62.01 3.67 4.92
C ALA A 147 -62.77 3.35 3.61
N ALA A 148 -62.24 2.45 2.78
CA ALA A 148 -62.91 1.99 1.56
C ALA A 148 -64.21 1.22 1.87
N ALA A 149 -64.23 0.38 2.91
CA ALA A 149 -65.45 -0.32 3.32
C ALA A 149 -66.54 0.63 3.82
N ALA A 150 -66.18 1.70 4.55
CA ALA A 150 -67.12 2.71 5.02
C ALA A 150 -67.71 3.58 3.89
N GLN A 151 -67.01 3.71 2.76
CA GLN A 151 -67.50 4.43 1.57
C GLN A 151 -68.43 3.57 0.70
N ALA A 152 -68.41 2.24 0.81
CA ALA A 152 -69.27 1.33 0.07
C ALA A 152 -70.61 1.02 0.79
N THR A 153 -70.82 1.56 1.98
CA THR A 153 -72.05 1.38 2.78
C THR A 153 -72.95 2.62 2.81
N GLN A 154 -72.64 3.62 1.97
CA GLN A 154 -73.50 4.77 1.65
C GLN A 154 -74.00 4.61 0.21
#